data_AF-A0A662LI32-F1
#
_entry.id   AF-A0A662LI32-F1
#
_cell.length_a   1.000
_cell.length_b   1.000
_cell.length_c   1.000
_cell.angle_alpha   90.00
_cell.angle_beta   90.00
_cell.angle_gamma   90.00
#
_symmetry.space_group_name_H-M   'P 1'
#
loop_
_entity.id
_entity.type
_entity.pdbx_description
1 polymer ?
#
loop_
_entity_poly.entity_id
_entity_poly.type
_entity_poly.pdbx_seq_one_letter_code
_entity_poly.pdbx_strand_id
1 'polypeptide(L)'
;MMSRDALLSMRLKGLRISPEREIMHYARKYSIPTGEVEVERIRYRKRKAEAKRPPATLRDLFRGGRSFVRNHPLTFWGSLGVVALFFGLFMGTLTVNHFYTHHRLHYYYAFLTFVLVFLSGVLLFTGLILNAFTTLRERVDAFMRGV
;
A
#
# COMPACT_ATOMS: atom_id res chain seq x y z
N MET A 1 -19.34 -34.78 -9.79
CA MET A 1 -20.26 -34.78 -10.94
C MET A 1 -21.66 -34.52 -10.42
N MET A 2 -22.43 -33.60 -11.02
CA MET A 2 -23.81 -33.32 -10.61
C MET A 2 -24.78 -34.30 -11.28
N SER A 3 -25.80 -34.77 -10.53
CA SER A 3 -26.89 -35.58 -11.10
C SER A 3 -27.74 -34.76 -12.07
N ARG A 4 -28.23 -35.39 -13.13
CA ARG A 4 -29.09 -34.77 -14.15
C ARG A 4 -30.37 -34.17 -13.55
N ASP A 5 -30.91 -34.80 -12.50
CA ASP A 5 -32.12 -34.34 -11.82
C ASP A 5 -31.88 -33.07 -10.98
N ALA A 6 -30.66 -32.93 -10.43
CA ALA A 6 -30.24 -31.71 -9.73
C ALA A 6 -30.04 -30.54 -10.71
N LEU A 7 -29.62 -30.81 -11.94
CA LEU A 7 -29.48 -29.77 -12.98
C LEU A 7 -30.84 -29.28 -13.49
N LEU A 8 -31.83 -30.18 -13.62
CA LEU A 8 -33.18 -29.81 -14.07
C LEU A 8 -33.93 -28.96 -13.02
N SER A 9 -33.66 -29.16 -11.73
CA SER A 9 -34.22 -28.33 -10.65
C SER A 9 -33.51 -26.98 -10.51
N MET A 10 -32.25 -26.86 -10.96
CA MET A 10 -31.47 -25.61 -10.94
C MET A 10 -31.51 -24.89 -12.31
N ARG A 11 -32.58 -24.14 -12.59
CA ARG A 11 -32.57 -23.22 -13.74
C ARG A 11 -31.75 -21.97 -13.40
N LEU A 12 -30.43 -22.03 -13.66
CA LEU A 12 -29.50 -20.91 -13.47
C LEU A 12 -29.99 -19.69 -14.25
N LYS A 13 -30.28 -18.60 -13.55
CA LYS A 13 -30.84 -17.37 -14.14
C LYS A 13 -29.75 -16.35 -14.45
N GLY A 14 -28.49 -16.66 -14.14
CA GLY A 14 -27.39 -15.71 -14.29
C GLY A 14 -27.61 -14.53 -13.35
N LEU A 15 -27.81 -14.82 -12.06
CA LEU A 15 -27.72 -13.75 -11.07
C LEU A 15 -26.34 -13.10 -11.22
N ARG A 16 -26.21 -11.80 -10.94
CA ARG A 16 -24.93 -11.05 -10.96
C ARG A 16 -23.95 -11.51 -9.85
N ILE A 17 -23.80 -12.80 -9.67
CA ILE A 17 -23.04 -13.52 -8.66
C ILE A 17 -22.26 -14.60 -9.40
N SER A 18 -21.10 -15.02 -8.87
CA SER A 18 -20.34 -16.11 -9.48
C SER A 18 -21.20 -17.39 -9.59
N PRO A 19 -21.06 -18.17 -10.68
CA PRO A 19 -21.84 -19.37 -10.91
C PRO A 19 -21.80 -20.37 -9.74
N GLU A 20 -20.66 -20.47 -9.07
CA GLU A 20 -20.44 -21.31 -7.90
C GLU A 20 -21.36 -20.96 -6.72
N ARG A 21 -21.53 -19.66 -6.46
CA ARG A 21 -22.41 -19.18 -5.39
C ARG A 21 -23.88 -19.35 -5.74
N GLU A 22 -24.23 -19.20 -7.02
CA GLU A 22 -25.59 -19.44 -7.50
C GLU A 22 -25.97 -20.93 -7.31
N ILE A 23 -25.04 -21.84 -7.65
CA ILE A 23 -25.21 -23.28 -7.44
C ILE A 23 -25.38 -23.63 -5.95
N MET A 24 -24.54 -23.08 -5.05
CA MET A 24 -24.70 -23.32 -3.61
C MET A 24 -25.99 -22.75 -3.05
N HIS A 25 -26.44 -21.61 -3.55
CA HIS A 25 -27.72 -21.01 -3.15
C HIS A 25 -28.89 -21.92 -3.51
N TYR A 26 -28.94 -22.44 -4.74
CA TYR A 26 -29.99 -23.36 -5.16
C TYR A 26 -29.89 -24.73 -4.49
N ALA A 27 -28.67 -25.25 -4.27
CA ALA A 27 -28.47 -26.50 -3.53
C ALA A 27 -29.03 -26.42 -2.11
N ARG A 28 -28.82 -25.29 -1.42
CA ARG A 28 -29.41 -25.03 -0.10
C ARG A 28 -30.93 -24.87 -0.17
N LYS A 29 -31.44 -24.16 -1.18
CA LYS A 29 -32.89 -23.91 -1.34
C LYS A 29 -33.71 -25.17 -1.60
N TYR A 30 -33.15 -26.13 -2.34
CA TYR A 30 -33.80 -27.38 -2.71
C TYR A 30 -33.32 -28.59 -1.90
N SER A 31 -32.58 -28.36 -0.81
CA SER A 31 -32.08 -29.40 0.09
C SER A 31 -31.37 -30.54 -0.63
N ILE A 32 -30.63 -30.22 -1.70
CA ILE A 32 -29.94 -31.23 -2.52
C ILE A 32 -28.74 -31.73 -1.71
N PRO A 33 -28.57 -33.05 -1.53
CA PRO A 33 -27.45 -33.60 -0.77
C PRO A 33 -26.13 -33.25 -1.46
N THR A 34 -25.33 -32.42 -0.79
CA THR A 34 -24.00 -32.01 -1.25
C THR A 34 -22.93 -32.78 -0.49
N GLY A 35 -22.10 -33.54 -1.23
CA GLY A 35 -20.86 -34.10 -0.70
C GLY A 35 -19.68 -33.20 -1.09
N GLU A 36 -18.93 -32.72 -0.11
CA GLU A 36 -17.67 -32.02 -0.37
C GLU A 36 -16.59 -33.07 -0.67
N VAL A 37 -16.07 -33.07 -1.89
CA VAL A 37 -14.87 -33.85 -2.23
C VAL A 37 -13.67 -32.96 -1.99
N GLU A 38 -12.87 -33.29 -0.99
CA GLU A 38 -11.68 -32.52 -0.63
C GLU A 38 -10.62 -32.65 -1.74
N VAL A 39 -10.48 -31.60 -2.57
CA VAL A 39 -9.42 -31.54 -3.58
C VAL A 39 -8.12 -31.13 -2.87
N GLU A 40 -7.52 -32.09 -2.18
CA GLU A 40 -6.42 -31.90 -1.23
C GLU A 40 -5.14 -31.31 -1.87
N ARG A 41 -4.93 -31.51 -3.17
CA ARG A 41 -3.62 -31.21 -3.81
C ARG A 41 -3.29 -29.74 -4.05
N ILE A 42 -4.26 -28.85 -4.20
CA ILE A 42 -3.97 -27.46 -4.63
C ILE A 42 -3.95 -26.49 -3.43
N ARG A 43 -4.78 -26.75 -2.41
CA ARG A 43 -5.03 -25.79 -1.32
C ARG A 43 -4.00 -25.86 -0.18
N TYR A 44 -3.44 -27.04 0.10
CA TYR A 44 -2.44 -27.22 1.16
C TYR A 44 -1.10 -26.53 0.89
N ARG A 45 -0.71 -26.37 -0.39
CA ARG A 45 0.54 -25.68 -0.75
C ARG A 45 0.49 -24.17 -0.45
N LYS A 46 -0.68 -23.54 -0.57
CA LYS A 46 -0.87 -22.10 -0.22
C LYS A 46 -0.90 -21.87 1.29
N ARG A 47 -1.62 -22.71 2.05
CA ARG A 47 -1.79 -22.51 3.51
C ARG A 47 -0.50 -22.73 4.31
N LYS A 48 0.32 -23.73 3.94
CA LYS A 48 1.63 -23.96 4.58
C LYS A 48 2.68 -22.89 4.21
N ALA A 49 2.54 -22.24 3.05
CA ALA A 49 3.39 -21.10 2.65
C ALA A 49 3.02 -19.81 3.42
N GLU A 50 1.75 -19.64 3.80
CA GLU A 50 1.29 -18.48 4.59
C GLU A 50 1.59 -18.61 6.10
N ALA A 51 1.61 -19.84 6.64
CA ALA A 51 1.81 -20.08 8.08
C ALA A 51 3.28 -19.98 8.55
N LYS A 52 4.24 -19.96 7.62
CA LYS A 52 5.67 -19.84 7.91
C LYS A 52 6.21 -18.53 7.30
N ARG A 53 5.75 -17.38 7.80
CA ARG A 53 6.47 -16.13 7.53
C ARG A 53 7.82 -16.22 8.26
N PRO A 54 8.97 -16.27 7.55
CA PRO A 54 10.26 -16.20 8.21
C PRO A 54 10.34 -14.88 9.01
N PRO A 55 11.18 -14.82 10.07
CA PRO A 55 11.41 -13.55 10.76
C PRO A 55 11.76 -12.49 9.72
N ALA A 56 11.05 -11.36 9.76
CA ALA A 56 11.12 -10.32 8.73
C ALA A 56 12.58 -9.94 8.47
N THR A 57 13.14 -10.47 7.39
CA THR A 57 14.52 -10.21 6.99
C THR A 57 14.63 -8.74 6.60
N LEU A 58 15.77 -8.08 6.85
CA LEU A 58 16.03 -6.70 6.37
C LEU A 58 15.66 -6.53 4.89
N ARG A 59 15.92 -7.57 4.07
CA ARG A 59 15.58 -7.63 2.64
C ARG A 59 14.07 -7.53 2.35
N ASP A 60 13.23 -8.09 3.22
CA ASP A 60 11.77 -8.02 3.09
C ASP A 60 11.23 -6.66 3.52
N LEU A 61 11.87 -6.00 4.51
CA LEU A 61 11.60 -4.61 4.87
C LEU A 61 11.90 -3.66 3.70
N PHE A 62 13.04 -3.83 3.02
CA PHE A 62 13.40 -3.03 1.84
C PHE A 62 12.47 -3.30 0.64
N ARG A 63 11.99 -4.53 0.45
CA ARG A 63 11.01 -4.86 -0.60
C ARG A 63 9.65 -4.22 -0.31
N GLY A 64 9.17 -4.30 0.93
CA GLY A 64 7.94 -3.64 1.36
C GLY A 64 8.04 -2.12 1.23
N GLY A 65 9.17 -1.54 1.65
CA GLY A 65 9.46 -0.12 1.51
C GLY A 65 9.43 0.35 0.05
N ARG A 66 10.07 -0.37 -0.87
CA ARG A 66 10.00 -0.02 -2.31
C ARG A 66 8.57 -0.04 -2.86
N SER A 67 7.76 -1.01 -2.46
CA SER A 67 6.36 -1.08 -2.90
C SER A 67 5.55 0.08 -2.33
N PHE A 68 5.80 0.48 -1.08
CA PHE A 68 5.13 1.61 -0.44
C PHE A 68 5.50 2.94 -1.10
N VAL A 69 6.79 3.18 -1.33
CA VAL A 69 7.31 4.39 -2.00
C VAL A 69 6.70 4.56 -3.39
N ARG A 70 6.51 3.45 -4.11
CA ARG A 70 5.95 3.48 -5.48
C ARG A 70 4.45 3.80 -5.51
N ASN A 71 3.69 3.32 -4.54
CA ASN A 71 2.23 3.50 -4.53
C ASN A 71 1.81 4.80 -3.85
N HIS A 72 2.59 5.28 -2.88
CA HIS A 72 2.30 6.51 -2.13
C HIS A 72 3.55 7.41 -2.04
N PRO A 73 4.05 7.91 -3.19
CA PRO A 73 5.27 8.71 -3.21
C PRO A 73 5.14 10.01 -2.42
N LEU A 74 3.97 10.66 -2.45
CA LEU A 74 3.72 11.86 -1.66
C LEU A 74 3.84 11.60 -0.17
N THR A 75 3.19 10.55 0.32
CA THR A 75 3.17 10.24 1.75
C THR A 75 4.56 9.87 2.24
N PHE A 76 5.32 9.10 1.45
CA PHE A 76 6.68 8.71 1.83
C PHE A 76 7.65 9.90 1.86
N TRP A 77 7.82 10.58 0.72
CA TRP A 77 8.77 11.69 0.62
C TRP A 77 8.30 12.92 1.38
N GLY A 78 6.99 13.16 1.39
CA GLY A 78 6.37 14.25 2.13
C GLY A 78 6.50 14.09 3.63
N SER A 79 6.19 12.91 4.20
CA SER A 79 6.36 12.69 5.65
C SER A 79 7.82 12.80 6.08
N LEU A 80 8.75 12.23 5.32
CA LEU A 80 10.19 12.35 5.60
C LEU A 80 10.65 13.81 5.54
N GLY A 81 10.17 14.57 4.55
CA GLY A 81 10.40 16.00 4.44
C GLY A 81 9.85 16.78 5.63
N VAL A 82 8.59 16.56 6.03
CA VAL A 82 7.99 17.24 7.20
C VAL A 82 8.75 16.93 8.49
N VAL A 83 9.17 15.67 8.69
CA VAL A 83 9.98 15.29 9.84
C VAL A 83 11.32 16.04 9.82
N ALA A 84 12.02 16.05 8.68
CA ALA A 84 13.27 16.80 8.52
C ALA A 84 13.07 18.31 8.75
N LEU A 85 11.95 18.88 8.29
CA LEU A 85 11.60 20.28 8.52
C LEU A 85 11.45 20.57 10.00
N PHE A 86 10.73 19.72 10.73
CA PHE A 86 10.48 19.91 12.15
C PHE A 86 11.80 19.90 12.94
N PHE A 87 12.69 18.96 12.64
CA PHE A 87 14.04 18.94 13.21
C PHE A 87 14.86 20.17 12.80
N GLY A 88 14.79 20.60 11.54
CA GLY A 88 15.46 21.80 11.06
C GLY A 88 15.00 23.05 11.80
N LEU A 89 13.69 23.25 11.94
CA LEU A 89 13.10 24.37 12.69
C LEU A 89 13.50 24.32 14.17
N PHE A 90 13.44 23.15 14.80
CA PHE A 90 13.88 22.97 16.18
C PHE A 90 15.35 23.37 16.37
N MET A 91 16.25 22.89 15.51
CA MET A 91 17.67 23.28 15.56
C MET A 91 17.87 24.78 15.25
N GLY A 92 17.03 25.35 14.38
CA GLY A 92 17.02 26.78 14.11
C GLY A 92 16.69 27.59 15.36
N THR A 93 15.67 27.19 16.13
CA THR A 93 15.33 27.86 17.39
C THR A 93 16.46 27.78 18.41
N LEU A 94 17.15 26.63 18.52
CA LEU A 94 18.32 26.47 19.38
C LEU A 94 19.48 27.36 18.94
N THR A 95 19.72 27.46 17.63
CA THR A 95 20.76 28.31 17.04
C THR A 95 20.52 29.78 17.37
N VAL A 96 19.28 30.25 17.16
CA VAL A 96 18.89 31.63 17.44
C VAL A 96 19.01 31.92 18.94
N ASN A 97 18.49 31.04 19.81
CA ASN A 97 18.59 31.21 21.25
C ASN A 97 20.05 31.26 21.73
N HIS A 98 20.90 30.38 21.20
CA HIS A 98 22.32 30.38 21.54
C HIS A 98 23.01 31.68 21.10
N PHE A 99 22.71 32.18 19.90
CA PHE A 99 23.25 33.43 19.38
C PHE A 99 22.90 34.63 20.28
N TYR A 100 21.64 34.73 20.73
CA TYR A 100 21.21 35.79 21.63
C TYR A 100 21.78 35.66 23.05
N THR A 101 22.06 34.44 23.51
CA THR A 101 22.58 34.22 24.87
C THR A 101 24.10 34.42 24.96
N HIS A 102 24.85 33.97 23.96
CA HIS A 102 26.33 33.96 24.00
C HIS A 102 26.96 35.03 23.10
N HIS A 103 26.15 35.78 22.34
CA HIS A 103 26.58 36.75 21.32
C HIS A 103 27.60 36.18 20.31
N ARG A 104 27.60 34.86 20.13
CA ARG A 104 28.46 34.13 19.20
C ARG A 104 27.62 33.18 18.37
N LEU A 105 27.91 33.14 17.07
CA LEU A 105 27.23 32.24 16.17
C LEU A 105 27.87 30.85 16.26
N HIS A 106 27.07 29.86 16.66
CA HIS A 106 27.51 28.47 16.64
C HIS A 106 27.32 27.89 15.23
N TYR A 107 28.36 28.02 14.39
CA TYR A 107 28.32 27.66 12.97
C TYR A 107 27.80 26.25 12.69
N TYR A 108 28.12 25.28 13.54
CA TYR A 108 27.65 23.90 13.38
C TYR A 108 26.12 23.78 13.41
N TYR A 109 25.45 24.50 14.31
CA TYR A 109 24.00 24.42 14.42
C TYR A 109 23.31 25.21 13.30
N ALA A 110 23.86 26.36 12.92
CA ALA A 110 23.37 27.14 11.79
C ALA A 110 23.48 26.35 10.48
N PHE A 111 24.61 25.70 10.23
CA PHE A 111 24.84 24.87 9.06
C PHE A 111 23.89 23.66 9.04
N LEU A 112 23.75 22.94 10.16
CA LEU A 112 22.87 21.79 10.25
C LEU A 112 21.40 22.18 10.04
N THR A 113 20.97 23.32 10.59
CA THR A 113 19.64 23.90 10.36
C THR A 113 19.41 24.16 8.88
N PHE A 114 20.37 24.82 8.21
CA PHE A 114 20.28 25.10 6.78
C PHE A 114 20.15 23.81 5.95
N VAL A 115 21.00 22.82 6.21
CA VAL A 115 20.98 21.53 5.50
C VAL A 115 19.64 20.80 5.71
N LEU A 116 19.12 20.77 6.94
CA LEU A 116 17.84 20.10 7.24
C LEU A 116 16.66 20.78 6.56
N VAL A 117 16.60 22.11 6.61
CA VAL A 117 15.52 22.89 5.95
C VAL A 117 15.60 22.76 4.43
N PHE A 118 16.81 22.84 3.87
CA PHE A 118 17.03 22.67 2.44
C PHE A 118 16.63 21.25 1.97
N LEU A 119 17.12 20.22 2.68
CA LEU A 119 16.80 18.82 2.38
C LEU A 119 15.30 18.57 2.50
N SER A 120 14.64 19.10 3.53
CA SER A 120 13.19 19.05 3.68
C SER A 120 12.47 19.63 2.46
N GLY A 121 12.89 20.81 2.00
CA GLY A 121 12.30 21.45 0.81
C GLY A 121 12.39 20.56 -0.42
N VAL A 122 13.57 19.97 -0.66
CA VAL A 122 13.79 19.03 -1.77
C VAL A 122 12.90 17.78 -1.64
N LEU A 123 12.79 17.19 -0.44
CA LEU A 123 11.98 16.00 -0.20
C LEU A 123 10.48 16.27 -0.40
N LEU A 124 9.96 17.37 0.14
CA LEU A 124 8.56 17.78 -0.04
C LEU A 124 8.24 18.02 -1.51
N PHE A 125 9.13 18.74 -2.20
CA PHE A 125 8.99 19.02 -3.62
C PHE A 125 9.03 17.74 -4.46
N THR A 126 9.94 16.82 -4.15
CA THR A 126 10.02 15.50 -4.80
C THR A 126 8.73 14.71 -4.61
N GLY A 127 8.17 14.69 -3.39
CA GLY A 127 6.90 14.04 -3.11
C GLY A 127 5.74 14.62 -3.92
N LEU A 128 5.64 15.96 -4.02
CA LEU A 128 4.63 16.65 -4.81
C LEU A 128 4.73 16.33 -6.31
N ILE A 129 5.95 16.40 -6.86
CA ILE A 129 6.19 16.11 -8.27
C ILE A 129 5.79 14.67 -8.59
N LEU A 130 6.27 13.70 -7.81
CA LEU A 130 5.98 12.29 -8.06
C LEU A 130 4.48 12.00 -8.01
N ASN A 131 3.77 12.64 -7.07
CA ASN A 131 2.32 12.54 -6.97
C ASN A 131 1.60 13.11 -8.20
N ALA A 132 2.04 14.28 -8.68
CA ALA A 132 1.49 14.89 -9.89
C ALA A 132 1.68 13.96 -11.10
N PHE A 133 2.85 13.33 -11.24
CA PHE A 133 3.12 12.37 -12.31
C PHE A 133 2.26 11.10 -12.20
N THR A 134 2.05 10.55 -11.00
CA THR A 134 1.19 9.37 -10.83
C THR A 134 -0.26 9.68 -11.22
N THR A 135 -0.79 10.82 -10.80
CA THR A 135 -2.15 11.24 -11.18
C THR A 135 -2.25 11.53 -12.67
N LEU A 136 -1.23 12.15 -13.28
CA LEU A 136 -1.21 12.39 -14.72
C LEU A 136 -1.23 11.07 -15.49
N ARG A 137 -0.40 10.10 -15.09
CA ARG A 137 -0.36 8.77 -15.69
C ARG A 137 -1.71 8.06 -15.61
N GLU A 138 -2.36 8.10 -14.45
CA GLU A 138 -3.69 7.49 -14.27
C GLU A 138 -4.74 8.11 -15.20
N ARG A 139 -4.70 9.44 -15.39
CA ARG A 139 -5.59 10.14 -16.32
C ARG A 139 -5.34 9.76 -17.78
N VAL A 140 -4.06 9.67 -18.18
CA VAL A 140 -3.68 9.24 -19.53
C VAL A 140 -4.09 7.79 -19.78
N ASP A 141 -3.85 6.89 -18.82
CA ASP A 141 -4.24 5.48 -18.92
C ASP A 141 -5.77 5.32 -19.01
N ALA A 142 -6.53 6.15 -18.28
CA ALA A 142 -8.00 6.15 -18.35
C ALA A 142 -8.49 6.64 -19.73
N PHE A 143 -7.87 7.69 -20.28
CA PHE A 143 -8.19 8.19 -21.62
C PHE A 143 -7.91 7.13 -22.69
N MET A 144 -6.76 6.47 -22.64
CA MET A 144 -6.36 5.44 -23.61
C MET A 144 -7.20 4.15 -23.55
N ARG A 145 -7.90 3.87 -22.44
CA ARG A 145 -8.80 2.72 -22.31
C ARG A 145 -10.26 3.05 -22.65
N GLY A 146 -10.61 4.34 -22.67
CA GLY A 146 -11.93 4.83 -23.04
C GLY A 146 -12.10 5.10 -24.55
N VAL A 147 -10.99 5.03 -25.30
CA VAL A 147 -10.90 5.00 -26.76
C VAL A 147 -10.68 3.56 -27.20
#